data_AF-H3DQH7-F1
#
_entry.id   AF-H3DQH7-F1
#
_cell.length_a   1.000
_cell.length_b   1.000
_cell.length_c   1.000
_cell.angle_alpha   90.00
_cell.angle_beta   90.00
_cell.angle_gamma   90.00
#
_symmetry.space_group_name_H-M   'P 1'
#
loop_
_entity.id
_entity.type
_entity.pdbx_description
1 polymer ?
#
loop_
_entity_poly.entity_id
_entity_poly.type
_entity_poly.pdbx_seq_one_letter_code
_entity_poly.pdbx_strand_id
1 'polypeptide(L)' 'GQLHQQCCEEWTLVSEETQAKMARMAAAAAWGLGHWDSMEEYTCMIPRDTHDGAFYRAVLALHQDLFSLAQQKQSH' A
#
# COMPACT_ATOMS: atom_id res chain seq x y z
N GLY A 1 -5.06 2.74 28.33
CA GLY A 1 -3.72 2.14 28.45
C GLY A 1 -2.72 3.11 27.87
N GLN A 2 -1.75 3.57 28.66
CA GLN A 2 -0.80 4.62 28.27
C GLN A 2 0.06 4.28 27.04
N LEU A 3 0.29 2.99 26.76
CA LEU A 3 1.08 2.53 25.61
C LEU A 3 0.46 2.82 24.24
N HIS A 4 -0.88 2.77 24.12
CA HIS A 4 -1.55 3.02 22.84
C HIS A 4 -1.47 4.49 22.44
N GLN A 5 -1.54 5.39 23.44
CA GLN A 5 -1.51 6.83 23.22
C GLN A 5 -0.11 7.30 22.81
N GLN A 6 0.94 6.76 23.45
CA GLN A 6 2.33 7.07 23.09
C GLN A 6 2.71 6.57 21.69
N CYS A 7 2.15 5.44 21.24
CA CYS A 7 2.40 4.92 19.90
C CYS A 7 1.82 5.83 18.80
N CYS A 8 0.63 6.41 19.03
CA CYS A 8 0.02 7.37 18.11
C CYS A 8 0.77 8.71 18.07
N GLU A 9 1.31 9.17 19.20
CA GLU A 9 2.10 10.41 19.27
C GLU A 9 3.48 10.27 18.58
N GLU A 10 4.10 9.09 18.67
CA GLU A 10 5.34 8.81 17.97
C GLU A 10 5.15 8.71 16.46
N TRP A 11 4.02 8.19 15.96
CA TRP A 11 3.73 8.12 14.52
C TRP A 11 3.80 9.49 13.82
N THR A 12 3.38 10.56 14.53
CA THR A 12 3.51 11.95 14.06
C THR A 12 4.93 12.52 14.16
N LEU A 13 5.82 11.91 14.94
CA LEU A 13 7.25 12.25 15.05
C LEU A 13 8.14 11.44 14.10
N VAL A 14 7.62 10.34 13.56
CA VAL A 14 8.34 9.52 12.57
C VAL A 14 8.55 10.35 11.30
N SER A 15 9.82 10.62 10.98
CA SER A 15 10.25 11.25 9.73
C SER A 15 9.55 10.62 8.51
N GLU A 16 9.22 11.44 7.52
CA GLU A 16 8.61 10.99 6.25
C GLU A 16 9.38 9.85 5.60
N GLU A 17 10.70 9.79 5.80
CA GLU A 17 11.56 8.70 5.32
C GLU A 17 11.25 7.37 5.99
N THR A 18 11.03 7.39 7.31
CA THR A 18 10.69 6.19 8.09
C THR A 18 9.25 5.76 7.83
N GLN A 19 8.31 6.69 7.68
CA GLN A 19 6.95 6.38 7.21
C GLN A 19 6.99 5.73 5.81
N ALA A 20 7.79 6.26 4.89
CA ALA A 20 7.95 5.68 3.55
C ALA A 20 8.60 4.28 3.60
N LYS A 21 9.57 4.03 4.49
CA LYS A 21 10.15 2.69 4.72
C LYS A 21 9.10 1.71 5.25
N MET A 22 8.30 2.13 6.24
CA MET A 22 7.22 1.31 6.81
C MET A 22 6.14 1.01 5.78
N ALA A 23 5.68 2.02 5.03
CA ALA A 23 4.68 1.88 3.98
C ALA A 23 5.12 0.88 2.91
N ARG A 24 6.40 0.91 2.50
CA ARG A 24 6.95 -0.09 1.55
C ARG A 24 6.95 -1.50 2.10
N MET A 25 7.36 -1.71 3.36
CA MET A 25 7.32 -3.03 3.98
C MET A 25 5.89 -3.55 4.11
N ALA A 26 4.96 -2.68 4.50
CA ALA A 26 3.55 -3.01 4.62
C ALA A 26 2.93 -3.35 3.26
N ALA A 27 3.22 -2.57 2.20
CA ALA A 27 2.77 -2.84 0.83
C ALA A 27 3.32 -4.18 0.31
N ALA A 28 4.61 -4.47 0.54
CA ALA A 28 5.22 -5.74 0.17
C ALA A 28 4.58 -6.95 0.88
N ALA A 29 4.31 -6.82 2.18
CA ALA A 29 3.65 -7.86 2.97
C ALA A 29 2.20 -8.08 2.50
N ALA A 30 1.44 -7.01 2.32
CA ALA A 30 0.07 -7.07 1.81
C ALA A 30 0.02 -7.71 0.42
N TRP A 31 0.97 -7.38 -0.47
CA TRP A 31 1.11 -8.01 -1.77
C TRP A 31 1.37 -9.52 -1.65
N GLY A 32 2.32 -9.93 -0.81
CA GLY A 32 2.65 -11.34 -0.60
C GLY A 32 1.50 -12.17 0.00
N LEU A 33 0.61 -11.52 0.77
CA LEU A 33 -0.59 -12.14 1.34
C LEU A 33 -1.81 -12.08 0.41
N GLY A 34 -1.73 -11.39 -0.73
CA GLY A 34 -2.87 -11.18 -1.63
C GLY A 34 -3.92 -10.20 -1.08
N HIS A 35 -3.57 -9.38 -0.08
CA HIS A 35 -4.45 -8.36 0.50
C HIS A 35 -4.34 -7.05 -0.30
N TRP A 36 -4.98 -7.03 -1.48
CA TRP A 36 -4.87 -5.94 -2.44
C TRP A 36 -5.41 -4.59 -1.93
N ASP A 37 -6.47 -4.59 -1.14
CA ASP A 37 -7.03 -3.36 -0.55
C ASP A 37 -6.04 -2.70 0.41
N SER A 38 -5.43 -3.50 1.31
CA SER A 38 -4.40 -3.01 2.22
C SER A 38 -3.15 -2.54 1.46
N MET A 39 -2.77 -3.23 0.39
CA MET A 39 -1.66 -2.83 -0.46
C MET A 39 -1.90 -1.44 -1.10
N GLU A 40 -3.11 -1.13 -1.52
CA GLU A 40 -3.49 0.18 -2.06
C GLU A 40 -3.37 1.29 -1.01
N GLU A 41 -3.87 1.06 0.20
CA GLU A 41 -3.76 2.02 1.32
C GLU A 41 -2.29 2.33 1.65
N TYR A 42 -1.44 1.30 1.78
CA TYR A 42 -0.02 1.50 2.06
C TYR A 42 0.71 2.17 0.89
N THR A 43 0.33 1.88 -0.35
CA THR A 43 0.92 2.52 -1.54
C THR A 43 0.58 4.01 -1.62
N CYS A 44 -0.58 4.42 -1.10
CA CYS A 44 -0.94 5.84 -0.97
C CYS A 44 -0.03 6.60 0.00
N MET A 45 0.55 5.91 1.00
CA MET A 45 1.51 6.47 1.95
C MET A 45 2.94 6.54 1.42
N ILE A 46 3.24 5.92 0.27
CA ILE A 46 4.56 5.99 -0.37
C ILE A 46 4.66 7.28 -1.22
N PRO A 47 5.68 8.13 -1.01
CA PRO A 47 5.86 9.37 -1.76
C PRO A 47 5.88 9.14 -3.27
N ARG A 48 5.19 10.00 -4.04
CA ARG A 48 5.00 9.81 -5.49
C ARG A 48 6.29 9.88 -6.29
N ASP A 49 7.29 10.62 -5.81
CA ASP A 49 8.58 10.79 -6.48
C ASP A 49 9.55 9.62 -6.27
N THR A 50 9.10 8.56 -5.58
CA THR A 50 9.91 7.36 -5.38
C THR A 50 9.62 6.31 -6.45
N HIS A 51 10.68 5.62 -6.88
CA HIS A 51 10.57 4.48 -7.81
C HIS A 51 9.67 3.37 -7.24
N ASP A 52 9.74 3.14 -5.93
CA ASP A 52 8.94 2.12 -5.25
C ASP A 52 7.44 2.44 -5.34
N GLY A 53 7.04 3.70 -5.13
CA GLY A 53 5.65 4.12 -5.26
C GLY A 53 5.11 3.96 -6.68
N ALA A 54 5.94 4.22 -7.69
CA ALA A 54 5.57 3.97 -9.08
C ALA A 54 5.41 2.47 -9.39
N PHE A 55 6.32 1.64 -8.87
CA PHE A 55 6.29 0.19 -9.03
C PHE A 55 5.00 -0.41 -8.43
N TYR A 56 4.68 -0.11 -7.18
CA TYR A 56 3.48 -0.66 -6.53
C TYR A 56 2.18 -0.19 -7.20
N ARG A 57 2.11 1.06 -7.68
CA ARG A 57 0.96 1.54 -8.45
C ARG A 57 0.80 0.82 -9.79
N ALA A 58 1.90 0.52 -10.48
CA ALA A 58 1.84 -0.25 -11.72
C ALA A 58 1.33 -1.68 -11.49
N VAL A 59 1.75 -2.31 -10.39
CA VAL A 59 1.23 -3.64 -9.99
C VAL A 59 -0.27 -3.58 -9.66
N LEU A 60 -0.72 -2.57 -8.91
CA LEU A 60 -2.14 -2.36 -8.61
C LEU A 60 -2.97 -2.11 -9.87
N ALA A 61 -2.48 -1.28 -10.80
CA ALA A 61 -3.15 -1.02 -12.07
C ALA A 61 -3.32 -2.30 -12.90
N LEU A 62 -2.28 -3.12 -12.99
CA LEU A 62 -2.35 -4.42 -13.68
C LEU A 62 -3.40 -5.34 -13.04
N HIS A 63 -3.44 -5.38 -11.71
CA HIS A 63 -4.43 -6.17 -10.98
C HIS A 63 -5.87 -5.71 -11.24
N GLN A 64 -6.11 -4.39 -11.23
CA GLN A 64 -7.41 -3.79 -11.51
C GLN A 64 -7.88 -4.03 -12.96
N ASP A 65 -6.97 -3.92 -13.94
CA ASP A 65 -7.25 -4.22 -15.35
C ASP A 65 -7.59 -5.70 -15.54
N LEU A 66 -6.87 -6.61 -14.89
CA LEU A 66 -7.15 -8.04 -14.93
C LEU A 66 -8.50 -8.40 -14.30
N PHE A 67 -8.85 -7.78 -13.17
CA PHE A 67 -10.17 -7.94 -12.55
C PHE A 67 -11.29 -7.44 -13.46
N SER A 68 -11.11 -6.28 -14.09
CA SER A 68 -12.05 -5.71 -15.04
C SER A 68 -12.25 -6.63 -16.25
N LEU A 69 -11.17 -7.17 -16.80
CA LEU A 69 -11.20 -8.13 -17.90
C LEU A 69 -11.89 -9.44 -17.49
N ALA A 70 -11.59 -9.97 -16.31
CA ALA A 70 -12.21 -11.20 -15.79
C ALA A 70 -13.73 -11.03 -15.61
N GLN A 71 -14.17 -9.89 -15.06
CA GLN A 71 -15.59 -9.58 -14.90
C GLN A 71 -16.31 -9.48 -16.24
N GLN A 72 -15.70 -8.84 -17.24
CA GLN A 72 -16.24 -8.74 -18.60
C GLN A 72 -16.39 -10.12 -19.28
N LYS A 73 -15.45 -11.04 -19.04
CA LYS A 73 -15.49 -12.38 -19.62
C LYS A 73 -16.57 -13.27 -19.00
N GLN A 74 -17.00 -13.01 -17.77
CA GLN A 74 -18.08 -13.75 -17.12
C GLN A 74 -19.49 -13.27 -17.54
N SER A 75 -19.59 -12.13 -18.22
CA SER A 75 -20.88 -11.56 -18.65
C SER A 75 -21.33 -12.01 -20.06
N HIS A 76 -20.61 -12.95 -20.67
CA HIS A 76 -20.88 -13.56 -21.98
C HIS A 76 -21.02 -15.07 -21.85
#